data_AF-A0A837HE73-F1
#
_entry.id   AF-A0A837HE73-F1
#
_cell.length_a   1.000
_cell.length_b   1.000
_cell.length_c   1.000
_cell.angle_alpha   90.00
_cell.angle_beta   90.00
_cell.angle_gamma   90.00
#
_symmetry.space_group_name_H-M   'P 1'
#
loop_
_entity.id
_entity.type
_entity.pdbx_description
1 polymer ?
#
loop_
_entity_poly.entity_id
_entity_poly.type
_entity_poly.pdbx_seq_one_letter_code
_entity_poly.pdbx_strand_id
1 'polypeptide(L)' 'MCYTYLINTNFSVDQLANALIKRGGRINKYYLQEWNRSKPAIVFLNVWIGGKNIREALLKALI' A
#
# COMPACT_ATOMS: atom_id res chain seq x y z
N MET A 1 8.92 -15.66 14.47
CA MET A 1 8.07 -14.89 15.42
C MET A 1 8.90 -13.70 15.86
N CYS A 2 8.64 -12.43 15.56
CA CYS A 2 7.46 -11.74 15.06
C CYS A 2 7.94 -10.45 14.35
N TYR A 3 7.41 -10.12 13.16
CA TYR A 3 7.73 -8.89 12.43
C TYR A 3 6.96 -7.67 12.99
N THR A 4 6.90 -7.52 14.32
CA THR A 4 6.01 -6.55 14.99
C THR A 4 6.66 -5.20 15.28
N TYR A 5 7.48 -4.65 14.37
CA TYR A 5 8.14 -3.35 14.62
C TYR A 5 8.17 -2.36 13.44
N LEU A 6 7.41 -2.58 12.37
CA LEU A 6 7.32 -1.63 11.26
C LEU A 6 5.94 -0.94 11.13
N ILE A 7 5.19 -0.87 12.23
CA ILE A 7 4.03 0.05 12.34
C ILE A 7 4.53 1.43 12.76
N ASN A 8 5.54 1.96 12.06
CA ASN A 8 5.82 3.38 12.12
C ASN A 8 4.96 4.01 11.03
N THR A 9 3.76 4.47 11.40
CA THR A 9 2.71 5.03 10.52
C THR A 9 3.11 6.30 9.76
N ASN A 10 4.40 6.67 9.80
CA ASN A 10 4.99 7.83 9.13
C ASN A 10 5.46 7.57 7.70
N PHE A 11 5.38 6.33 7.18
CA PHE A 11 5.73 6.10 5.78
C PHE A 11 4.78 6.86 4.85
N SER A 12 5.36 7.58 3.89
CA SER A 12 4.60 8.21 2.82
C SER A 12 3.97 7.14 1.93
N VAL A 13 2.88 7.49 1.25
CA VAL A 13 2.25 6.59 0.26
C VAL A 13 3.26 6.15 -0.79
N ASP A 14 4.16 7.04 -1.19
CA ASP A 14 5.22 6.77 -2.16
C ASP A 14 6.27 5.77 -1.63
N GLN A 15 6.65 5.87 -0.35
CA GLN A 15 7.53 4.87 0.28
C GLN A 15 6.87 3.49 0.33
N LEU A 16 5.59 3.43 0.70
CA LEU A 16 4.83 2.19 0.73
C LEU A 16 4.65 1.59 -0.68
N ALA A 17 4.35 2.42 -1.68
CA ALA A 17 4.24 1.98 -3.06
C ALA A 17 5.57 1.44 -3.59
N ASN A 18 6.69 2.11 -3.28
CA ASN A 18 8.03 1.61 -3.64
C ASN A 18 8.36 0.28 -2.95
N ALA A 19 8.00 0.11 -1.68
CA ALA A 19 8.17 -1.15 -0.97
C ALA A 19 7.34 -2.28 -1.60
N LEU A 20 6.09 -1.99 -1.98
CA LEU A 20 5.21 -2.92 -2.69
C LEU A 20 5.84 -3.37 -4.02
N ILE A 21 6.30 -2.42 -4.83
CA ILE A 21 6.91 -2.69 -6.14
C ILE A 21 8.20 -3.51 -5.98
N LYS A 22 9.05 -3.21 -4.97
CA LYS A 22 10.25 -4.00 -4.67
C LYS A 22 9.95 -5.45 -4.31
N ARG A 23 8.78 -5.74 -3.74
CA ARG A 23 8.29 -7.10 -3.45
C ARG A 23 7.59 -7.77 -4.65
N GLY A 24 7.57 -7.13 -5.84
CA GLY A 24 6.91 -7.64 -7.04
C GLY A 24 5.42 -7.32 -7.12
N GLY A 25 4.91 -6.49 -6.21
CA GLY A 25 3.51 -6.08 -6.20
C GLY A 25 3.17 -5.07 -7.29
N ARG A 26 1.87 -4.87 -7.51
CA ARG A 26 1.33 -3.97 -8.53
C ARG A 26 0.28 -3.05 -7.92
N ILE A 27 0.24 -1.83 -8.42
CA ILE A 27 -0.67 -0.78 -7.97
C ILE A 27 -1.04 0.07 -9.17
N ASN A 28 -2.30 0.46 -9.28
CA ASN A 28 -2.72 1.38 -10.32
C ASN A 28 -2.26 2.81 -9.97
N LYS A 29 -1.55 3.46 -10.89
CA LYS A 29 -1.10 4.86 -10.74
C LYS A 29 -2.25 5.84 -10.50
N TYR A 30 -3.47 5.51 -10.94
CA TYR A 30 -4.68 6.27 -10.65
C TYR A 30 -4.85 6.54 -9.15
N TYR A 31 -4.55 5.55 -8.29
CA TYR A 31 -4.68 5.69 -6.83
C TYR A 31 -3.53 6.47 -6.17
N LEU A 32 -2.41 6.68 -6.88
CA LEU A 32 -1.26 7.45 -6.38
C LEU A 32 -1.44 8.96 -6.56
N GLN A 33 -2.34 9.38 -7.46
CA GLN A 33 -2.69 10.78 -7.67
C GLN A 33 -3.33 11.37 -6.41
N GLU A 34 -2.93 12.58 -6.03
CA GLU A 34 -3.28 13.21 -4.75
C GLU A 34 -4.80 13.23 -4.50
N TRP A 35 -5.59 13.60 -5.50
CA TRP A 35 -7.06 13.66 -5.44
C TRP A 35 -7.75 12.28 -5.35
N ASN A 36 -7.02 11.20 -5.60
CA ASN A 36 -7.53 9.83 -5.54
C ASN A 36 -7.01 9.04 -4.34
N ARG A 37 -6.04 9.57 -3.58
CA ARG A 37 -5.44 8.86 -2.44
C ARG A 37 -6.46 8.48 -1.38
N SER A 38 -7.51 9.29 -1.19
CA SER A 38 -8.60 9.05 -0.23
C SER A 38 -9.70 8.12 -0.73
N LYS A 39 -9.70 7.74 -2.02
CA LYS A 39 -10.72 6.86 -2.61
C LYS A 39 -10.40 5.39 -2.32
N PRO A 40 -11.42 4.51 -2.31
CA PRO A 40 -11.20 3.07 -2.23
C PRO A 40 -10.21 2.60 -3.29
N ALA A 41 -9.24 1.80 -2.86
CA ALA A 41 -8.12 1.40 -3.69
C ALA A 41 -7.79 -0.08 -3.50
N ILE A 42 -7.22 -0.67 -4.55
CA ILE A 42 -6.80 -2.06 -4.58
C ILE A 42 -5.35 -2.12 -5.04
N VAL A 43 -4.57 -2.96 -4.36
CA VAL A 43 -3.19 -3.29 -4.72
C VAL A 43 -3.05 -4.80 -4.86
N PHE A 44 -2.03 -5.24 -5.57
CA PHE A 44 -1.70 -6.65 -5.74
C PHE A 44 -0.35 -6.93 -5.08
N LEU A 45 -0.30 -7.94 -4.21
CA LEU A 45 0.93 -8.58 -3.78
C LEU A 45 0.61 -10.03 -3.45
N ASN A 46 0.94 -10.95 -4.38
CA ASN A 46 0.52 -12.37 -4.37
C ASN A 46 -1.01 -12.58 -4.45
N VAL A 47 -1.81 -11.67 -3.89
CA VAL A 47 -3.27 -11.61 -3.89
C VAL A 47 -3.74 -10.16 -4.05
N TRP A 48 -4.98 -9.96 -4.47
CA TRP A 48 -5.64 -8.65 -4.53
C TRP A 48 -6.09 -8.20 -3.14
N ILE A 49 -5.68 -6.99 -2.74
CA ILE A 49 -5.87 -6.47 -1.39
C ILE A 49 -6.51 -5.09 -1.49
N GLY A 50 -7.70 -4.97 -0.88
CA GLY A 50 -8.49 -3.74 -0.86
C GLY A 50 -8.34 -2.94 0.44
N GLY A 51 -8.40 -1.61 0.31
CA GLY A 51 -8.46 -0.66 1.41
C GLY A 51 -9.45 0.47 1.14
N LYS A 52 -9.89 1.16 2.20
CA LYS A 52 -10.75 2.34 2.09
C LYS A 52 -10.03 3.50 1.40
N ASN A 53 -8.70 3.48 1.44
CA ASN A 53 -7.79 4.38 0.73
C ASN A 53 -6.50 3.63 0.34
N ILE A 54 -5.66 4.28 -0.46
CA ILE A 54 -4.45 3.62 -0.97
C ILE A 54 -3.42 3.30 0.12
N ARG A 55 -3.34 4.14 1.16
CA ARG A 55 -2.47 3.90 2.32
C ARG A 55 -2.88 2.62 3.04
N GLU A 56 -4.18 2.43 3.29
CA GLU A 56 -4.69 1.23 3.96
C GLU A 56 -4.46 -0.03 3.12
N ALA A 57 -4.71 0.04 1.81
CA ALA A 57 -4.46 -1.07 0.90
C ALA A 57 -2.98 -1.48 0.89
N LEU A 58 -2.08 -0.49 0.84
CA LEU A 58 -0.63 -0.71 0.88
C LEU A 58 -0.16 -1.27 2.22
N LEU A 59 -0.67 -0.74 3.35
CA LEU A 59 -0.33 -1.26 4.68
C LEU A 59 -0.78 -2.72 4.83
N LYS A 60 -2.02 -3.04 4.45
CA LYS A 60 -2.53 -4.42 4.45
C LYS A 60 -1.71 -5.36 3.59
N ALA A 61 -1.19 -4.88 2.46
CA ALA A 61 -0.37 -5.68 1.56
C ALA A 61 1.05 -5.92 2.07
N LEU A 62 1.59 -5.03 2.91
CA LEU A 62 2.98 -5.10 3.37
C LEU A 62 3.15 -5.74 4.76
N ILE A 63 2.06 -5.90 5.50
CA ILE A 63 1.95 -6.72 6.73
C ILE A 63 2.22 -8.19 6.40
#